data_AF-A0A519KKB8-F1
#
_entry.id   AF-A0A519KKB8-F1
#
_cell.length_a   1.000
_cell.length_b   1.000
_cell.length_c   1.000
_cell.angle_alpha   90.00
_cell.angle_beta   90.00
_cell.angle_gamma   90.00
#
_symmetry.space_group_name_H-M   'P 1'
#
loop_
_entity.id
_entity.type
_entity.pdbx_description
1 polymer ?
#
loop_
_entity_poly.entity_id
_entity_poly.type
_entity_poly.pdbx_seq_one_letter_code
_entity_poly.pdbx_strand_id
1 'polypeptide(L)'
;MKKLNFLLIFFFYSIFQSQTVSGTIFSKDDNKVIPYVKIGVDKEKIGTVSNEKGEFSIDLTSVAPDKKVKIEVSGFETFTQNVSEVIRKNPQFIYLQEKIHSIKEVKLVPKKLVDKNWGVNTKNKSVTYSVNPQQNKESFLGETALEFSTKKKAKISAINLNIAEFNSDKPVLMRYTVYSEENGLPGKSLLDEEINLELTADKIKDGVFSLDVNDQNIWVKGKFFVGIQFLKDFEGHIRISAALFKTGYLRQFYGDWEKVSIAAPAINIDVKVDKYSNNDSAEKDVEDNVSASFQDYSQFLDAAKKSGFGKNSLAGKVLHLKDADIYYEIYGKGEPLFLLHGNGGSIDAFTKEIPELSKHFTIVAMDTRAQGKSTDTSKEPLTYIKFADDVKALADELGFKKINILGWSDGGNTGLEFAIKYPKNVNKVITSGANVFPNGVGESMVNDMRNDVAKMRAENKSQNAIRLQQLMVDEPKITRQQLNSIRAKVFVLAGENDLILRPHTEYIAKEIPDAKMKIYKGASHGVPIERAEELCADVIDFIKN
;
A
#
# COMPACT_ATOMS: atom_id res chain seq x y z
N MET A 1 -33.61 -62.97 28.59
CA MET A 1 -33.21 -62.66 27.20
C MET A 1 -33.14 -61.15 27.04
N LYS A 2 -31.92 -60.59 26.88
CA LYS A 2 -31.69 -59.15 26.70
C LYS A 2 -32.13 -58.76 25.28
N LYS A 3 -33.04 -57.78 25.15
CA LYS A 3 -33.43 -57.20 23.85
C LYS A 3 -32.30 -56.31 23.35
N LEU A 4 -31.67 -56.72 22.26
CA LEU A 4 -30.64 -55.98 21.55
C LEU A 4 -31.34 -55.03 20.56
N ASN A 5 -31.41 -53.74 20.87
CA ASN A 5 -31.90 -52.73 19.92
C ASN A 5 -30.76 -52.41 18.94
N PHE A 6 -30.93 -52.83 17.68
CA PHE A 6 -30.06 -52.42 16.58
C PHE A 6 -30.41 -50.98 16.18
N LEU A 7 -29.51 -50.04 16.46
CA LEU A 7 -29.59 -48.67 15.95
C LEU A 7 -29.04 -48.67 14.51
N LEU A 8 -29.92 -48.55 13.51
CA LEU A 8 -29.53 -48.41 12.12
C LEU A 8 -29.07 -46.96 11.87
N ILE A 9 -27.75 -46.74 11.79
CA ILE A 9 -27.19 -45.45 11.40
C ILE A 9 -27.14 -45.40 9.87
N PHE A 10 -28.04 -44.64 9.25
CA PHE A 10 -27.97 -44.32 7.83
C PHE A 10 -26.82 -43.33 7.58
N PHE A 11 -25.73 -43.81 7.00
CA PHE A 11 -24.73 -42.93 6.39
C PHE A 11 -25.29 -42.37 5.08
N PHE A 12 -25.78 -41.13 5.11
CA PHE A 12 -26.03 -40.37 3.88
C PHE A 12 -24.68 -39.99 3.26
N TYR A 13 -24.19 -40.83 2.35
CA TYR A 13 -23.14 -40.42 1.41
C TYR A 13 -23.77 -39.41 0.44
N SER A 14 -23.56 -38.11 0.71
CA SER A 14 -23.83 -37.07 -0.27
C SER A 14 -22.77 -37.16 -1.34
N ILE A 15 -23.08 -37.81 -2.46
CA ILE A 15 -22.26 -37.75 -3.67
C ILE A 15 -22.42 -36.33 -4.20
N PHE A 16 -21.48 -35.43 -3.88
CA PHE A 16 -21.40 -34.13 -4.54
C PHE A 16 -21.05 -34.38 -6.01
N GLN A 17 -22.06 -34.35 -6.87
CA GLN A 17 -21.86 -34.30 -8.33
C GLN A 17 -21.27 -32.94 -8.67
N SER A 18 -20.19 -32.90 -9.44
CA SER A 18 -19.65 -31.65 -9.95
C SER A 18 -20.69 -30.94 -10.83
N GLN A 19 -20.91 -29.64 -10.58
CA GLN A 19 -21.85 -28.79 -11.31
C GLN A 19 -21.08 -27.79 -12.18
N THR A 20 -20.27 -28.32 -13.09
CA THR A 20 -19.58 -27.49 -14.09
C THR A 20 -20.55 -27.13 -15.21
N VAL A 21 -20.71 -25.83 -15.48
CA VAL A 21 -21.54 -25.30 -16.57
C VAL A 21 -20.64 -24.74 -17.66
N SER A 22 -20.92 -25.09 -18.91
CA SER A 22 -20.21 -24.55 -20.06
C SER A 22 -21.16 -23.80 -20.98
N GLY A 23 -20.64 -22.91 -21.81
CA GLY A 23 -21.45 -22.16 -22.76
C GLY A 23 -20.66 -21.24 -23.68
N THR A 24 -21.38 -20.50 -24.52
CA THR A 24 -20.81 -19.53 -25.46
C THR A 24 -21.58 -18.21 -25.41
N ILE A 25 -20.86 -17.09 -25.55
CA ILE A 25 -21.41 -15.73 -25.44
C ILE A 25 -21.40 -15.04 -26.80
N PHE A 26 -22.53 -14.42 -27.15
CA PHE A 26 -22.77 -13.75 -28.42
C PHE A 26 -23.29 -12.32 -28.21
N SER A 27 -23.03 -11.43 -29.17
CA SER A 27 -23.80 -10.19 -29.31
C SER A 27 -25.19 -10.54 -29.84
N LYS A 28 -26.22 -10.00 -29.22
CA LYS A 28 -27.60 -10.20 -29.65
C LYS A 28 -27.91 -9.50 -30.98
N ASP A 29 -27.17 -8.45 -31.30
CA ASP A 29 -27.48 -7.60 -32.45
C ASP A 29 -26.94 -8.18 -33.76
N ASP A 30 -25.75 -8.82 -33.74
CA ASP A 30 -25.13 -9.39 -34.94
C ASP A 30 -24.78 -10.89 -34.85
N ASN A 31 -25.11 -11.55 -33.72
CA ASN A 31 -24.80 -12.95 -33.43
C ASN A 31 -23.32 -13.33 -33.50
N LYS A 32 -22.39 -12.37 -33.42
CA LYS A 32 -20.97 -12.68 -33.32
C LYS A 32 -20.58 -13.07 -31.91
N VAL A 33 -19.58 -13.95 -31.80
CA VAL A 33 -19.02 -14.35 -30.51
C VAL A 33 -18.34 -13.16 -29.83
N ILE A 34 -18.50 -13.05 -28.52
CA ILE A 34 -17.80 -12.04 -27.72
C ILE A 34 -16.68 -12.76 -26.96
N PRO A 35 -15.40 -12.52 -27.32
CA PRO A 35 -14.28 -13.19 -26.69
C PRO A 35 -13.96 -12.59 -25.32
N TYR A 36 -13.29 -13.36 -24.48
CA TYR A 36 -12.71 -12.90 -23.21
C TYR A 36 -13.70 -12.27 -22.22
N VAL A 37 -14.98 -12.61 -22.28
CA VAL A 37 -15.98 -12.06 -21.37
C VAL A 37 -15.76 -12.57 -19.95
N LYS A 38 -16.01 -11.72 -18.94
CA LYS A 38 -15.91 -12.09 -17.52
C LYS A 38 -17.22 -12.76 -17.09
N ILE A 39 -17.15 -13.99 -16.55
CA ILE A 39 -18.30 -14.78 -16.06
C ILE A 39 -18.02 -15.25 -14.64
N GLY A 40 -18.93 -15.01 -13.71
CA GLY A 40 -18.78 -15.51 -12.34
C GLY A 40 -20.02 -15.31 -11.52
N VAL A 41 -19.88 -15.39 -10.20
CA VAL A 41 -21.01 -15.26 -9.28
C VAL A 41 -20.91 -13.91 -8.57
N ASP A 42 -22.01 -13.18 -8.51
CA ASP A 42 -22.04 -11.83 -7.93
C ASP A 42 -21.60 -11.85 -6.45
N LYS A 43 -20.66 -10.96 -6.10
CA LYS A 43 -20.01 -10.87 -4.76
C LYS A 43 -19.27 -12.13 -4.32
N GLU A 44 -18.90 -12.99 -5.26
CA GLU A 44 -18.13 -14.20 -4.98
C GLU A 44 -16.80 -14.19 -5.74
N LYS A 45 -15.85 -14.96 -5.21
CA LYS A 45 -14.50 -15.12 -5.78
C LYS A 45 -14.47 -16.10 -6.96
N ILE A 46 -15.59 -16.79 -7.21
CA ILE A 46 -15.73 -17.84 -8.23
C ILE A 46 -16.03 -17.22 -9.58
N GLY A 47 -15.24 -17.57 -10.58
CA GLY A 47 -15.42 -17.11 -11.94
C GLY A 47 -14.45 -17.71 -12.95
N THR A 48 -14.67 -17.35 -14.20
CA THR A 48 -13.85 -17.69 -15.37
C THR A 48 -13.90 -16.55 -16.38
N VAL A 49 -13.02 -16.62 -17.37
CA VAL A 49 -13.05 -15.76 -18.56
C VAL A 49 -13.30 -16.65 -19.78
N SER A 50 -14.11 -16.20 -20.73
CA SER A 50 -14.31 -16.94 -21.98
C SER A 50 -13.06 -16.91 -22.87
N ASN A 51 -12.92 -17.88 -23.77
CA ASN A 51 -11.80 -17.91 -24.71
C ASN A 51 -12.05 -16.98 -25.93
N GLU A 52 -11.16 -17.04 -26.92
CA GLU A 52 -11.24 -16.30 -28.18
C GLU A 52 -12.48 -16.63 -29.03
N LYS A 53 -13.15 -17.76 -28.75
CA LYS A 53 -14.40 -18.18 -29.39
C LYS A 53 -15.64 -17.83 -28.54
N GLY A 54 -15.44 -17.10 -27.44
CA GLY A 54 -16.50 -16.77 -26.50
C GLY A 54 -16.98 -17.95 -25.65
N GLU A 55 -16.28 -19.09 -25.69
CA GLU A 55 -16.62 -20.30 -24.93
C GLU A 55 -16.10 -20.20 -23.50
N PHE A 56 -16.89 -20.64 -22.52
CA PHE A 56 -16.51 -20.64 -21.11
C PHE A 56 -16.89 -21.94 -20.41
N SER A 57 -16.25 -22.19 -19.28
CA SER A 57 -16.59 -23.27 -18.35
C SER A 57 -16.38 -22.79 -16.92
N ILE A 58 -17.39 -22.92 -16.07
CA ILE A 58 -17.37 -22.46 -14.67
C ILE A 58 -17.88 -23.57 -13.75
N ASP A 59 -17.13 -23.83 -12.68
CA ASP A 59 -17.53 -24.76 -11.63
C ASP A 59 -18.41 -24.04 -10.61
N LEU A 60 -19.68 -24.46 -10.51
CA LEU A 60 -20.66 -23.90 -9.58
C LEU A 60 -21.02 -24.88 -8.45
N THR A 61 -20.26 -25.98 -8.29
CA THR A 61 -20.57 -27.06 -7.33
C THR A 61 -20.76 -26.57 -5.88
N SER A 62 -19.99 -25.57 -5.46
CA SER A 62 -20.01 -25.01 -4.10
C SER A 62 -20.89 -23.75 -3.96
N VAL A 63 -21.64 -23.38 -4.99
CA VAL A 63 -22.39 -22.13 -5.04
C VAL A 63 -23.86 -22.37 -4.69
N ALA A 64 -24.42 -21.53 -3.82
CA ALA A 64 -25.83 -21.62 -3.44
C ALA A 64 -26.76 -21.40 -4.67
N PRO A 65 -27.84 -22.18 -4.84
CA PRO A 65 -28.66 -22.17 -6.06
C PRO A 65 -29.40 -20.84 -6.35
N ASP A 66 -29.57 -19.98 -5.34
CA ASP A 66 -30.22 -18.67 -5.38
C ASP A 66 -29.25 -17.52 -5.66
N LYS A 67 -27.93 -17.77 -5.59
CA LYS A 67 -26.92 -16.80 -6.01
C LYS A 67 -27.04 -16.54 -7.51
N LYS A 68 -26.56 -15.38 -7.95
CA LYS A 68 -26.65 -14.94 -9.34
C LYS A 68 -25.32 -15.10 -10.05
N VAL A 69 -25.32 -15.86 -11.14
CA VAL A 69 -24.29 -15.75 -12.17
C VAL A 69 -24.42 -14.37 -12.81
N LYS A 70 -23.29 -13.70 -12.94
CA LYS A 70 -23.12 -12.35 -13.50
C LYS A 70 -22.14 -12.43 -14.66
N ILE A 71 -22.47 -11.74 -15.75
CA ILE A 71 -21.63 -11.64 -16.94
C ILE A 71 -21.51 -10.16 -17.31
N GLU A 72 -20.27 -9.68 -17.38
CA GLU A 72 -19.98 -8.28 -17.69
C GLU A 72 -18.89 -8.15 -18.75
N VAL A 73 -19.15 -7.25 -19.70
CA VAL A 73 -18.24 -6.81 -20.74
C VAL A 73 -18.61 -5.37 -21.12
N SER A 74 -17.61 -4.51 -21.28
CA SER A 74 -17.78 -3.10 -21.66
C SER A 74 -18.54 -3.00 -22.99
N GLY A 75 -19.43 -2.01 -23.10
CA GLY A 75 -20.33 -1.86 -24.26
C GLY A 75 -21.64 -2.66 -24.20
N PHE A 76 -21.80 -3.64 -23.28
CA PHE A 76 -23.01 -4.47 -23.19
C PHE A 76 -23.72 -4.35 -21.84
N GLU A 77 -25.04 -4.60 -21.83
CA GLU A 77 -25.82 -4.72 -20.60
C GLU A 77 -25.35 -5.92 -19.76
N THR A 78 -25.31 -5.75 -18.44
CA THR A 78 -24.95 -6.82 -17.50
C THR A 78 -26.01 -7.91 -17.53
N PHE A 79 -25.60 -9.15 -17.85
CA PHE A 79 -26.47 -10.31 -17.74
C PHE A 79 -26.42 -10.89 -16.33
N THR A 80 -27.57 -11.23 -15.75
CA THR A 80 -27.67 -11.94 -14.47
C THR A 80 -28.70 -13.06 -14.50
N GLN A 81 -28.39 -14.20 -13.88
CA GLN A 81 -29.31 -15.33 -13.76
C GLN A 81 -29.00 -16.18 -12.52
N ASN A 82 -30.03 -16.79 -11.91
CA ASN A 82 -29.82 -17.68 -10.76
C ASN A 82 -28.99 -18.92 -11.14
N VAL A 83 -28.10 -19.33 -10.24
CA VAL A 83 -27.22 -20.49 -10.41
C VAL A 83 -28.02 -21.77 -10.72
N SER A 84 -29.13 -21.99 -10.03
CA SER A 84 -30.05 -23.12 -10.30
C SER A 84 -30.55 -23.16 -11.75
N GLU A 85 -30.87 -22.02 -12.33
CA GLU A 85 -31.34 -21.93 -13.72
C GLU A 85 -30.19 -22.12 -14.70
N VAL A 86 -29.01 -21.59 -14.38
CA VAL A 86 -27.80 -21.74 -15.19
C VAL A 86 -27.37 -23.21 -15.28
N ILE A 87 -27.41 -23.93 -14.16
CA ILE A 87 -27.11 -25.37 -14.11
C ILE A 87 -28.12 -26.19 -14.92
N ARG A 88 -29.41 -25.86 -14.82
CA ARG A 88 -30.47 -26.58 -15.55
C ARG A 88 -30.35 -26.48 -17.07
N LYS A 89 -29.79 -25.38 -17.58
CA LYS A 89 -29.66 -25.06 -19.01
C LYS A 89 -28.20 -25.22 -19.50
N ASN A 90 -27.54 -26.32 -19.15
CA ASN A 90 -26.17 -26.63 -19.58
C ASN A 90 -26.17 -27.51 -20.86
N PRO A 91 -25.51 -27.12 -21.98
CA PRO A 91 -24.71 -25.91 -22.15
C PRO A 91 -25.52 -24.64 -22.41
N GLN A 92 -24.93 -23.50 -22.05
CA GLN A 92 -25.53 -22.17 -22.14
C GLN A 92 -25.19 -21.47 -23.47
N PHE A 93 -26.18 -20.79 -24.06
CA PHE A 93 -25.98 -19.87 -25.17
C PHE A 93 -26.50 -18.50 -24.74
N ILE A 94 -25.60 -17.56 -24.49
CA ILE A 94 -25.92 -16.28 -23.84
C ILE A 94 -25.77 -15.16 -24.87
N TYR A 95 -26.83 -14.37 -25.04
CA TYR A 95 -26.87 -13.25 -25.98
C TYR A 95 -26.91 -11.94 -25.20
N LEU A 96 -25.85 -11.15 -25.28
CA LEU A 96 -25.73 -9.87 -24.59
C LEU A 96 -26.24 -8.74 -25.49
N GLN A 97 -27.01 -7.81 -24.91
CA GLN A 97 -27.53 -6.63 -25.60
C GLN A 97 -26.49 -5.50 -25.52
N GLU A 98 -26.20 -4.84 -26.64
CA GLU A 98 -25.33 -3.65 -26.65
C GLU A 98 -26.03 -2.47 -25.96
N LYS A 99 -25.25 -1.65 -25.26
CA LYS A 99 -25.74 -0.41 -24.64
C LYS A 99 -26.01 0.63 -25.72
N ILE A 100 -27.20 1.23 -25.67
CA ILE A 100 -27.54 2.34 -26.56
C ILE A 100 -27.01 3.64 -25.95
N HIS A 101 -26.00 4.24 -26.59
CA HIS A 101 -25.47 5.55 -26.21
C HIS A 101 -26.13 6.67 -27.02
N SER A 102 -26.80 7.62 -26.35
CA SER A 102 -27.27 8.84 -27.02
C SER A 102 -26.12 9.83 -27.19
N ILE A 103 -25.74 10.10 -28.43
CA ILE A 103 -24.76 11.13 -28.77
C ILE A 103 -25.40 12.51 -28.52
N LYS A 104 -24.87 13.26 -27.55
CA LYS A 104 -25.27 14.65 -27.31
C LYS A 104 -24.53 15.57 -28.28
N GLU A 105 -25.22 16.59 -28.79
CA GLU A 105 -24.62 17.65 -29.59
C GLU A 105 -23.45 18.30 -28.82
N VAL A 106 -22.28 18.39 -29.47
CA VAL A 106 -21.07 18.92 -28.85
C VAL A 106 -20.74 20.26 -29.48
N LYS A 107 -20.72 21.33 -28.66
CA LYS A 107 -20.16 22.62 -29.09
C LYS A 107 -18.63 22.52 -29.10
N LEU A 108 -18.04 22.64 -30.29
CA LEU A 108 -16.59 22.67 -30.46
C LEU A 108 -16.06 24.00 -29.94
N VAL A 109 -15.36 23.96 -28.81
CA VAL A 109 -14.62 25.10 -28.27
C VAL A 109 -13.12 24.79 -28.36
N PRO A 110 -12.32 25.64 -29.02
CA PRO A 110 -10.86 25.47 -29.03
C PRO A 110 -10.34 25.49 -27.59
N LYS A 111 -9.69 24.40 -27.17
CA LYS A 111 -9.12 24.26 -25.83
C LYS A 111 -7.63 24.05 -25.91
N LYS A 112 -6.88 24.73 -25.05
CA LYS A 112 -5.46 24.46 -24.85
C LYS A 112 -5.32 23.36 -23.81
N LEU A 113 -4.87 22.19 -24.25
CA LEU A 113 -4.60 21.06 -23.39
C LEU A 113 -3.15 21.11 -22.90
N VAL A 114 -2.91 20.60 -21.69
CA VAL A 114 -1.58 20.43 -21.10
C VAL A 114 -1.42 18.97 -20.73
N ASP A 115 -0.30 18.38 -21.14
CA ASP A 115 0.05 17.01 -20.79
C ASP A 115 0.49 16.93 -19.32
N LYS A 116 -0.01 15.92 -18.61
CA LYS A 116 0.41 15.57 -17.25
C LYS A 116 0.52 14.05 -17.12
N ASN A 117 1.35 13.61 -16.19
CA ASN A 117 1.39 12.21 -15.75
C ASN A 117 0.91 12.13 -14.30
N TRP A 118 -0.03 11.23 -14.02
CA TRP A 118 -0.61 11.02 -12.69
C TRP A 118 -0.47 9.57 -12.26
N GLY A 119 -0.37 9.31 -10.95
CA GLY A 119 -0.39 7.96 -10.38
C GLY A 119 0.91 7.54 -9.71
N VAL A 120 1.20 6.25 -9.73
CA VAL A 120 2.37 5.63 -9.11
C VAL A 120 3.40 5.30 -10.18
N ASN A 121 4.53 6.02 -10.15
CA ASN A 121 5.60 5.93 -11.14
C ASN A 121 6.81 5.08 -10.69
N THR A 122 6.71 4.39 -9.54
CA THR A 122 7.83 3.63 -9.00
C THR A 122 8.22 2.45 -9.88
N LYS A 123 9.51 2.20 -10.04
CA LYS A 123 10.05 1.02 -10.73
C LYS A 123 10.75 0.06 -9.74
N ASN A 124 10.39 0.15 -8.46
CA ASN A 124 11.02 -0.64 -7.40
C ASN A 124 10.79 -2.14 -7.64
N LYS A 125 11.89 -2.91 -7.60
CA LYS A 125 11.86 -4.38 -7.82
C LYS A 125 11.75 -5.19 -6.53
N SER A 126 11.93 -4.56 -5.38
CA SER A 126 11.92 -5.14 -4.04
C SER A 126 10.52 -5.20 -3.43
N VAL A 127 9.65 -4.23 -3.74
CA VAL A 127 8.25 -4.20 -3.30
C VAL A 127 7.38 -4.42 -4.53
N THR A 128 6.74 -5.59 -4.61
CA THR A 128 6.04 -6.00 -5.82
C THR A 128 4.72 -6.69 -5.52
N TYR A 129 3.79 -6.57 -6.46
CA TYR A 129 2.63 -7.45 -6.58
C TYR A 129 3.03 -8.61 -7.49
N SER A 130 3.06 -9.82 -6.93
CA SER A 130 3.41 -11.03 -7.67
C SER A 130 2.15 -11.69 -8.24
N VAL A 131 2.17 -11.97 -9.53
CA VAL A 131 1.13 -12.72 -10.24
C VAL A 131 1.78 -14.00 -10.76
N ASN A 132 1.46 -15.12 -10.11
CA ASN A 132 1.91 -16.45 -10.51
C ASN A 132 0.68 -17.39 -10.51
N PRO A 133 0.10 -17.66 -11.69
CA PRO A 133 -1.08 -18.51 -11.81
C PRO A 133 -0.88 -19.93 -11.26
N GLN A 134 0.33 -20.49 -11.42
CA GLN A 134 0.65 -21.85 -11.01
C GLN A 134 0.76 -21.99 -9.48
N GLN A 135 1.22 -20.95 -8.79
CA GLN A 135 1.34 -20.96 -7.33
C GLN A 135 0.06 -20.54 -6.61
N ASN A 136 -0.74 -19.64 -7.20
CA ASN A 136 -1.95 -19.14 -6.57
C ASN A 136 -3.02 -18.73 -7.61
N LYS A 137 -3.91 -19.68 -7.95
CA LYS A 137 -5.02 -19.46 -8.90
C LYS A 137 -6.00 -18.38 -8.45
N GLU A 138 -6.24 -18.24 -7.14
CA GLU A 138 -7.18 -17.23 -6.64
C GLU A 138 -6.63 -15.81 -6.80
N SER A 139 -5.33 -15.60 -6.54
CA SER A 139 -4.67 -14.31 -6.78
C SER A 139 -4.59 -13.98 -8.27
N PHE A 140 -4.52 -14.98 -9.13
CA PHE A 140 -4.41 -14.82 -10.57
C PHE A 140 -5.70 -14.32 -11.23
N LEU A 141 -6.87 -14.80 -10.77
CA LEU A 141 -8.17 -14.24 -11.18
C LEU A 141 -8.47 -12.87 -10.53
N GLY A 142 -7.51 -12.35 -9.77
CA GLY A 142 -7.59 -11.07 -9.09
C GLY A 142 -7.46 -9.89 -10.04
N GLU A 143 -7.98 -8.76 -9.58
CA GLU A 143 -7.88 -7.47 -10.23
C GLU A 143 -7.30 -6.47 -9.24
N THR A 144 -6.39 -5.62 -9.71
CA THR A 144 -5.84 -4.52 -8.90
C THR A 144 -6.19 -3.19 -9.52
N ALA A 145 -6.44 -2.17 -8.69
CA ALA A 145 -6.76 -0.83 -9.15
C ALA A 145 -6.08 0.25 -8.32
N LEU A 146 -5.90 1.41 -8.95
CA LEU A 146 -5.39 2.63 -8.33
C LEU A 146 -6.42 3.76 -8.46
N GLU A 147 -6.59 4.53 -7.39
CA GLU A 147 -7.45 5.72 -7.36
C GLU A 147 -6.76 6.93 -8.00
N PHE A 148 -7.56 7.73 -8.72
CA PHE A 148 -7.17 9.01 -9.30
C PHE A 148 -8.28 10.04 -9.04
N SER A 149 -7.91 11.32 -8.99
CA SER A 149 -8.86 12.40 -8.82
C SER A 149 -8.44 13.62 -9.62
N THR A 150 -9.41 14.30 -10.25
CA THR A 150 -9.17 15.57 -10.94
C THR A 150 -10.37 16.51 -10.86
N LYS A 151 -10.12 17.77 -10.44
CA LYS A 151 -11.13 18.83 -10.47
C LYS A 151 -11.50 19.25 -11.90
N LYS A 152 -10.54 19.16 -12.83
CA LYS A 152 -10.72 19.55 -14.24
C LYS A 152 -11.01 18.33 -15.10
N LYS A 153 -11.79 18.54 -16.17
CA LYS A 153 -12.02 17.49 -17.17
C LYS A 153 -10.68 17.18 -17.86
N ALA A 154 -10.31 15.91 -17.89
CA ALA A 154 -9.08 15.43 -18.48
C ALA A 154 -9.35 14.24 -19.41
N LYS A 155 -8.57 14.13 -20.48
CA LYS A 155 -8.58 12.96 -21.38
C LYS A 155 -7.40 12.06 -21.02
N ILE A 156 -7.64 10.77 -20.81
CA ILE A 156 -6.55 9.80 -20.65
C ILE A 156 -5.99 9.48 -22.04
N SER A 157 -4.68 9.63 -22.20
CA SER A 157 -3.96 9.33 -23.44
C SER A 157 -3.13 8.05 -23.35
N ALA A 158 -2.63 7.70 -22.17
CA ALA A 158 -1.95 6.42 -21.97
C ALA A 158 -2.18 5.86 -20.56
N ILE A 159 -2.13 4.54 -20.46
CA ILE A 159 -2.12 3.81 -19.18
C ILE A 159 -0.80 3.03 -19.11
N ASN A 160 -0.06 3.24 -18.03
CA ASN A 160 1.29 2.72 -17.85
C ASN A 160 1.33 1.77 -16.65
N LEU A 161 2.02 0.65 -16.82
CA LEU A 161 2.25 -0.36 -15.79
C LEU A 161 3.75 -0.58 -15.63
N ASN A 162 4.28 -0.34 -14.41
CA ASN A 162 5.69 -0.58 -14.15
C ASN A 162 5.91 -2.03 -13.68
N ILE A 163 6.71 -2.76 -14.43
CA ILE A 163 6.95 -4.20 -14.27
C ILE A 163 8.39 -4.40 -13.79
N ALA A 164 8.53 -4.93 -12.57
CA ALA A 164 9.81 -5.24 -11.97
C ALA A 164 10.48 -6.46 -12.62
N GLU A 165 9.67 -7.47 -12.94
CA GLU A 165 10.08 -8.74 -13.53
C GLU A 165 8.95 -9.32 -14.39
N PHE A 166 9.29 -9.82 -15.57
CA PHE A 166 8.39 -10.54 -16.46
C PHE A 166 9.04 -11.85 -16.85
N ASN A 167 8.40 -12.96 -16.53
CA ASN A 167 8.82 -14.30 -16.89
C ASN A 167 7.61 -15.03 -17.48
N SER A 168 7.58 -15.15 -18.80
CA SER A 168 6.61 -15.95 -19.53
C SER A 168 7.10 -16.14 -20.95
N ASP A 169 7.03 -17.36 -21.46
CA ASP A 169 7.37 -17.70 -22.85
C ASP A 169 6.21 -17.41 -23.82
N LYS A 170 5.02 -17.09 -23.29
CA LYS A 170 3.82 -16.78 -24.06
C LYS A 170 3.30 -15.39 -23.73
N PRO A 171 2.60 -14.73 -24.67
CA PRO A 171 1.94 -13.46 -24.38
C PRO A 171 0.94 -13.60 -23.23
N VAL A 172 0.94 -12.63 -22.33
CA VAL A 172 0.04 -12.60 -21.17
C VAL A 172 -1.11 -11.65 -21.46
N LEU A 173 -2.33 -12.18 -21.51
CA LEU A 173 -3.52 -11.40 -21.83
C LEU A 173 -4.01 -10.62 -20.59
N MET A 174 -4.07 -9.30 -20.70
CA MET A 174 -4.50 -8.37 -19.64
C MET A 174 -5.70 -7.54 -20.09
N ARG A 175 -6.53 -7.15 -19.13
CA ARG A 175 -7.61 -6.18 -19.29
C ARG A 175 -7.33 -4.93 -18.47
N TYR A 176 -7.58 -3.78 -19.07
CA TYR A 176 -7.59 -2.49 -18.41
C TYR A 176 -9.03 -1.99 -18.31
N THR A 177 -9.39 -1.44 -17.15
CA THR A 177 -10.73 -0.86 -16.96
C THR A 177 -10.61 0.46 -16.22
N VAL A 178 -11.34 1.47 -16.67
CA VAL A 178 -11.47 2.74 -15.96
C VAL A 178 -12.83 2.74 -15.28
N TYR A 179 -12.84 2.84 -13.96
CA TYR A 179 -14.06 2.79 -13.15
C TYR A 179 -14.46 4.17 -12.64
N SER A 180 -15.76 4.38 -12.55
CA SER A 180 -16.34 5.42 -11.70
C SER A 180 -16.02 5.14 -10.23
N GLU A 181 -16.13 6.17 -9.39
CA GLU A 181 -16.09 6.00 -7.94
C GLU A 181 -17.50 5.78 -7.38
N GLU A 182 -17.65 4.75 -6.56
CA GLU A 182 -18.85 4.46 -5.79
C GLU A 182 -18.47 4.11 -4.34
N ASN A 183 -18.83 4.96 -3.37
CA ASN A 183 -18.57 4.78 -1.93
C ASN A 183 -17.08 4.58 -1.56
N GLY A 184 -16.19 5.28 -2.25
CA GLY A 184 -14.74 5.20 -2.07
C GLY A 184 -14.10 3.97 -2.73
N LEU A 185 -14.84 3.22 -3.55
CA LEU A 185 -14.37 2.01 -4.23
C LEU A 185 -14.60 2.11 -5.75
N PRO A 186 -13.91 1.28 -6.55
CA PRO A 186 -14.20 1.18 -7.97
C PRO A 186 -15.64 0.67 -8.23
N GLY A 187 -16.44 1.49 -8.91
CA GLY A 187 -17.84 1.23 -9.25
C GLY A 187 -18.00 0.63 -10.66
N LYS A 188 -18.77 1.29 -11.52
CA LYS A 188 -19.05 0.85 -12.90
C LYS A 188 -17.95 1.26 -13.88
N SER A 189 -17.72 0.43 -14.89
CA SER A 189 -16.83 0.76 -16.02
C SER A 189 -17.33 2.02 -16.74
N LEU A 190 -16.38 2.92 -17.02
CA LEU A 190 -16.54 4.14 -17.82
C LEU A 190 -16.16 3.92 -19.29
N LEU A 191 -15.78 2.69 -19.67
CA LEU A 191 -15.37 2.36 -21.01
C LEU A 191 -16.56 1.94 -21.88
N ASP A 192 -16.56 2.41 -23.12
CA ASP A 192 -17.52 1.98 -24.14
C ASP A 192 -17.08 0.65 -24.78
N GLU A 193 -15.77 0.41 -24.89
CA GLU A 193 -15.17 -0.83 -25.43
C GLU A 193 -14.19 -1.46 -24.44
N GLU A 194 -14.01 -2.78 -24.53
CA GLU A 194 -13.01 -3.48 -23.72
C GLU A 194 -11.59 -3.17 -24.19
N ILE A 195 -10.70 -2.89 -23.24
CA ILE A 195 -9.29 -2.69 -23.50
C ILE A 195 -8.53 -3.95 -23.06
N ASN A 196 -8.48 -4.94 -23.96
CA ASN A 196 -7.72 -6.17 -23.78
C ASN A 196 -6.43 -6.12 -24.60
N LEU A 197 -5.32 -6.56 -24.04
CA LEU A 197 -4.03 -6.60 -24.73
C LEU A 197 -3.13 -7.73 -24.27
N GLU A 198 -2.25 -8.14 -25.17
CA GLU A 198 -1.21 -9.11 -24.88
C GLU A 198 0.08 -8.41 -24.48
N LEU A 199 0.56 -8.71 -23.27
CA LEU A 199 1.87 -8.30 -22.76
C LEU A 199 2.92 -9.32 -23.16
N THR A 200 3.99 -8.83 -23.79
CA THR A 200 5.17 -9.59 -24.18
C THR A 200 6.42 -8.87 -23.71
N ALA A 201 7.53 -9.58 -23.56
CA ALA A 201 8.77 -9.01 -23.02
C ALA A 201 9.29 -7.81 -23.84
N ASP A 202 9.14 -7.82 -25.17
CA ASP A 202 9.55 -6.75 -26.09
C ASP A 202 8.72 -5.46 -25.94
N LYS A 203 7.50 -5.55 -25.40
CA LYS A 203 6.65 -4.39 -25.12
C LYS A 203 7.02 -3.67 -23.81
N ILE A 204 7.90 -4.27 -23.00
CA ILE A 204 8.36 -3.68 -21.74
C ILE A 204 9.64 -2.90 -21.99
N LYS A 205 9.55 -1.57 -21.97
CA LYS A 205 10.68 -0.66 -22.17
C LYS A 205 11.08 -0.04 -20.85
N ASP A 206 12.33 -0.25 -20.44
CA ASP A 206 12.87 0.25 -19.16
C ASP A 206 11.99 -0.08 -17.95
N GLY A 207 11.44 -1.31 -17.93
CA GLY A 207 10.55 -1.79 -16.88
C GLY A 207 9.15 -1.16 -16.90
N VAL A 208 8.73 -0.56 -18.02
CA VAL A 208 7.39 0.03 -18.19
C VAL A 208 6.72 -0.56 -19.41
N PHE A 209 5.50 -1.02 -19.24
CA PHE A 209 4.58 -1.27 -20.32
C PHE A 209 3.62 -0.08 -20.43
N SER A 210 3.58 0.55 -21.61
CA SER A 210 2.74 1.73 -21.88
C SER A 210 1.72 1.40 -22.95
N LEU A 211 0.45 1.57 -22.60
CA LEU A 211 -0.68 1.40 -23.51
C LEU A 211 -1.20 2.76 -23.95
N ASP A 212 -1.11 3.05 -25.24
CA ASP A 212 -1.80 4.20 -25.85
C ASP A 212 -3.31 3.94 -25.88
N VAL A 213 -4.08 4.84 -25.27
CA VAL A 213 -5.55 4.81 -25.24
C VAL A 213 -6.15 6.10 -25.77
N ASN A 214 -5.38 6.90 -26.50
CA ASN A 214 -5.84 8.20 -26.99
C ASN A 214 -7.05 8.07 -27.93
N ASP A 215 -7.15 6.98 -28.68
CA ASP A 215 -8.28 6.70 -29.59
C ASP A 215 -9.52 6.18 -28.86
N GLN A 216 -9.37 5.70 -27.62
CA GLN A 216 -10.48 5.22 -26.78
C GLN A 216 -11.34 6.36 -26.20
N ASN A 217 -10.93 7.61 -26.42
CA ASN A 217 -11.67 8.81 -26.03
C ASN A 217 -12.14 8.84 -24.55
N ILE A 218 -11.31 8.35 -23.63
CA ILE A 218 -11.66 8.23 -22.22
C ILE A 218 -11.54 9.59 -21.52
N TRP A 219 -12.67 10.15 -21.09
CA TRP A 219 -12.72 11.43 -20.37
C TRP A 219 -13.14 11.25 -18.92
N VAL A 220 -12.37 11.85 -18.02
CA VAL A 220 -12.57 11.73 -16.57
C VAL A 220 -12.68 13.11 -15.90
N LYS A 221 -13.48 13.16 -14.82
CA LYS A 221 -13.60 14.29 -13.89
C LYS A 221 -14.08 13.74 -12.55
N GLY A 222 -13.60 14.32 -11.44
CA GLY A 222 -13.86 13.79 -10.11
C GLY A 222 -12.94 12.61 -9.78
N LYS A 223 -13.38 11.77 -8.86
CA LYS A 223 -12.69 10.53 -8.48
C LYS A 223 -13.02 9.40 -9.46
N PHE A 224 -12.02 8.60 -9.76
CA PHE A 224 -12.12 7.43 -10.64
C PHE A 224 -10.99 6.46 -10.34
N PHE A 225 -11.05 5.26 -10.89
CA PHE A 225 -10.03 4.23 -10.71
C PHE A 225 -9.55 3.68 -12.03
N VAL A 226 -8.31 3.23 -12.08
CA VAL A 226 -7.78 2.46 -13.22
C VAL A 226 -7.37 1.08 -12.70
N GLY A 227 -8.03 0.05 -13.22
CA GLY A 227 -7.85 -1.35 -12.84
C GLY A 227 -7.17 -2.19 -13.93
N ILE A 228 -6.51 -3.26 -13.50
CA ILE A 228 -5.80 -4.24 -14.33
C ILE A 228 -6.16 -5.64 -13.87
N GLN A 229 -6.60 -6.49 -14.79
CA GLN A 229 -6.93 -7.90 -14.56
C GLN A 229 -6.17 -8.81 -15.54
N PHE A 230 -5.73 -9.97 -15.08
CA PHE A 230 -5.12 -11.01 -15.94
C PHE A 230 -6.19 -12.00 -16.37
N LEU A 231 -6.31 -12.25 -17.68
CA LEU A 231 -7.46 -12.95 -18.26
C LEU A 231 -7.24 -14.43 -18.52
N LYS A 232 -5.99 -14.86 -18.74
CA LYS A 232 -5.66 -16.25 -19.10
C LYS A 232 -4.42 -16.74 -18.38
N ASP A 233 -4.50 -17.97 -17.86
CA ASP A 233 -3.39 -18.64 -17.21
C ASP A 233 -2.19 -18.73 -18.17
N PHE A 234 -0.99 -18.57 -17.65
CA PHE A 234 0.27 -18.57 -18.38
C PHE A 234 1.37 -19.23 -17.55
N GLU A 235 2.35 -19.82 -18.23
CA GLU A 235 3.51 -20.38 -17.56
C GLU A 235 4.48 -19.26 -17.17
N GLY A 236 4.84 -19.20 -15.89
CA GLY A 236 5.76 -18.21 -15.33
C GLY A 236 5.12 -17.27 -14.33
N HIS A 237 5.65 -16.05 -14.22
CA HIS A 237 5.18 -15.03 -13.28
C HIS A 237 5.46 -13.61 -13.75
N ILE A 238 4.66 -12.68 -13.24
CA ILE A 238 4.88 -11.23 -13.40
C ILE A 238 5.01 -10.62 -12.01
N ARG A 239 6.01 -9.75 -11.83
CA ARG A 239 6.11 -8.87 -10.65
C ARG A 239 5.87 -7.43 -11.08
N ILE A 240 4.74 -6.88 -10.65
CA ILE A 240 4.40 -5.47 -10.85
C ILE A 240 5.07 -4.68 -9.72
N SER A 241 5.75 -3.57 -10.04
CA SER A 241 6.35 -2.69 -9.04
C SER A 241 5.26 -2.11 -8.13
N ALA A 242 5.57 -1.78 -6.88
CA ALA A 242 4.61 -1.23 -5.94
C ALA A 242 5.21 -0.11 -5.07
N ALA A 243 4.40 0.89 -4.75
CA ALA A 243 4.78 1.96 -3.84
C ALA A 243 4.22 1.69 -2.44
N LEU A 244 5.06 1.73 -1.41
CA LEU A 244 4.66 1.58 -0.02
C LEU A 244 3.86 2.78 0.49
N PHE A 245 3.04 2.57 1.52
CA PHE A 245 2.23 3.58 2.19
C PHE A 245 1.29 4.34 1.24
N LYS A 246 0.92 3.68 0.14
CA LYS A 246 -0.14 4.11 -0.77
C LYS A 246 -1.28 3.13 -0.72
N THR A 247 -2.47 3.62 -0.96
CA THR A 247 -3.67 2.79 -1.05
C THR A 247 -3.80 2.22 -2.45
N GLY A 248 -3.68 0.90 -2.56
CA GLY A 248 -4.15 0.12 -3.70
C GLY A 248 -5.50 -0.52 -3.41
N TYR A 249 -6.18 -0.97 -4.45
CA TYR A 249 -7.43 -1.70 -4.34
C TYR A 249 -7.25 -3.06 -5.01
N LEU A 250 -7.76 -4.10 -4.39
CA LEU A 250 -7.67 -5.48 -4.88
C LEU A 250 -9.03 -6.14 -4.78
N ARG A 251 -9.38 -6.99 -5.73
CA ARG A 251 -10.50 -7.91 -5.56
C ARG A 251 -10.16 -9.25 -6.19
N GLN A 252 -10.82 -10.30 -5.73
CA GLN A 252 -10.80 -11.59 -6.39
C GLN A 252 -12.07 -11.72 -7.24
N PHE A 253 -11.90 -11.66 -8.56
CA PHE A 253 -12.98 -11.77 -9.54
C PHE A 253 -14.16 -10.80 -9.33
N TYR A 254 -15.33 -11.27 -8.90
CA TYR A 254 -16.52 -10.45 -8.57
C TYR A 254 -16.72 -10.27 -7.07
N GLY A 255 -15.78 -10.73 -6.24
CA GLY A 255 -15.75 -10.44 -4.83
C GLY A 255 -15.61 -8.94 -4.56
N ASP A 256 -15.85 -8.56 -3.30
CA ASP A 256 -15.76 -7.18 -2.88
C ASP A 256 -14.35 -6.61 -3.07
N TRP A 257 -14.29 -5.30 -3.32
CA TRP A 257 -13.02 -4.58 -3.34
C TRP A 257 -12.45 -4.46 -1.92
N GLU A 258 -11.23 -4.94 -1.76
CA GLU A 258 -10.40 -4.76 -0.58
C GLU A 258 -9.48 -3.55 -0.78
N LYS A 259 -9.50 -2.64 0.18
CA LYS A 259 -8.56 -1.52 0.27
C LYS A 259 -7.27 -2.01 0.93
N VAL A 260 -6.13 -1.73 0.33
CA VAL A 260 -4.80 -2.11 0.85
C VAL A 260 -3.96 -0.87 1.02
N SER A 261 -3.77 -0.42 2.26
CA SER A 261 -3.11 0.86 2.57
C SER A 261 -1.60 0.78 2.78
N ILE A 262 -1.03 -0.42 2.74
CA ILE A 262 0.42 -0.65 2.91
C ILE A 262 1.20 -0.54 1.59
N ALA A 263 0.55 -0.76 0.44
CA ALA A 263 1.19 -0.69 -0.86
C ALA A 263 0.16 -0.46 -1.98
N ALA A 264 0.54 0.25 -3.03
CA ALA A 264 -0.27 0.41 -4.24
C ALA A 264 0.50 -0.04 -5.49
N PRO A 265 -0.15 -0.68 -6.47
CA PRO A 265 0.51 -1.10 -7.70
C PRO A 265 1.02 0.13 -8.46
N ALA A 266 2.14 -0.03 -9.17
CA ALA A 266 2.74 1.03 -9.96
C ALA A 266 2.01 1.24 -11.29
N ILE A 267 0.79 1.78 -11.17
CA ILE A 267 -0.07 2.20 -12.27
C ILE A 267 0.01 3.73 -12.37
N ASN A 268 0.27 4.25 -13.54
CA ASN A 268 0.19 5.68 -13.82
C ASN A 268 -0.49 5.93 -15.17
N ILE A 269 -0.97 7.15 -15.39
CA ILE A 269 -1.67 7.56 -16.60
C ILE A 269 -1.10 8.86 -17.13
N ASP A 270 -0.98 8.94 -18.44
CA ASP A 270 -0.74 10.19 -19.14
C ASP A 270 -2.10 10.80 -19.51
N VAL A 271 -2.25 12.09 -19.25
CA VAL A 271 -3.51 12.80 -19.42
C VAL A 271 -3.32 14.16 -20.08
N LYS A 272 -4.34 14.57 -20.85
CA LYS A 272 -4.46 15.91 -21.44
C LYS A 272 -5.51 16.70 -20.66
N VAL A 273 -5.08 17.74 -19.96
CA VAL A 273 -5.91 18.54 -19.05
C VAL A 273 -6.25 19.90 -19.66
N ASP A 274 -7.51 20.32 -19.55
CA ASP A 274 -7.96 21.65 -19.99
C ASP A 274 -7.34 22.78 -19.15
N LYS A 275 -6.62 23.70 -19.79
CA LYS A 275 -5.95 24.81 -19.10
C LYS A 275 -6.93 25.83 -18.52
N TYR A 276 -8.09 26.06 -19.15
CA TYR A 276 -8.94 27.24 -18.91
C TYR A 276 -10.33 26.96 -18.31
N SER A 277 -10.65 25.72 -17.94
CA SER A 277 -11.94 25.44 -17.30
C SER A 277 -11.99 25.91 -15.83
N ASN A 278 -12.33 27.18 -15.59
CA ASN A 278 -12.87 27.67 -14.33
C ASN A 278 -14.04 28.61 -14.66
N ASN A 279 -15.25 28.18 -14.30
CA ASN A 279 -16.38 29.03 -13.95
C ASN A 279 -17.31 28.13 -13.12
N ASP A 280 -17.19 28.21 -11.79
CA ASP A 280 -18.29 28.65 -10.94
C ASP A 280 -17.76 28.99 -9.53
N SER A 281 -18.13 30.19 -9.09
CA SER A 281 -18.14 30.80 -7.76
C SER A 281 -16.99 30.54 -6.77
N ALA A 282 -16.30 31.65 -6.48
CA ALA A 282 -15.63 32.03 -5.24
C ALA A 282 -15.92 31.17 -3.98
N GLU A 283 -15.08 30.17 -3.76
CA GLU A 283 -14.69 29.74 -2.42
C GLU A 283 -13.21 30.03 -2.27
N LYS A 284 -12.86 30.67 -1.14
CA LYS A 284 -11.48 30.99 -0.77
C LYS A 284 -10.62 29.75 -0.86
N ASP A 285 -9.40 29.92 -1.38
CA ASP A 285 -8.34 28.92 -1.47
C ASP A 285 -8.13 28.19 -0.14
N VAL A 286 -8.83 27.07 0.01
CA VAL A 286 -8.48 25.98 0.90
C VAL A 286 -8.12 24.84 -0.04
N GLU A 287 -6.82 24.61 -0.19
CA GLU A 287 -6.26 23.51 -0.96
C GLU A 287 -6.78 22.18 -0.42
N ASP A 288 -7.83 21.65 -1.04
CA ASP A 288 -8.25 20.25 -0.87
C ASP A 288 -7.18 19.31 -1.46
N ASN A 289 -6.17 19.07 -0.63
CA ASN A 289 -5.22 17.98 -0.72
C ASN A 289 -5.92 16.66 -0.36
N VAL A 290 -6.58 16.04 -1.34
CA VAL A 290 -6.86 14.60 -1.29
C VAL A 290 -6.46 13.98 -2.63
N SER A 291 -5.15 14.08 -2.89
CA SER A 291 -4.32 13.31 -3.84
C SER A 291 -2.93 13.93 -4.00
N ALA A 292 -2.62 15.02 -3.30
CA ALA A 292 -1.27 15.56 -3.22
C ALA A 292 -0.36 14.58 -2.48
N SER A 293 0.49 13.92 -3.27
CA SER A 293 1.85 13.54 -2.87
C SER A 293 2.02 12.90 -1.49
N PHE A 294 1.65 11.62 -1.35
CA PHE A 294 2.61 10.71 -0.71
C PHE A 294 3.69 10.44 -1.75
N GLN A 295 4.83 11.11 -1.58
CA GLN A 295 6.00 10.91 -2.44
C GLN A 295 6.54 9.50 -2.19
N ASP A 296 6.82 8.76 -3.26
CA ASP A 296 7.33 7.39 -3.19
C ASP A 296 8.74 7.36 -2.56
N TYR A 297 8.86 6.77 -1.37
CA TYR A 297 10.14 6.60 -0.65
C TYR A 297 10.95 5.38 -1.08
N SER A 298 10.35 4.47 -1.85
CA SER A 298 10.94 3.16 -2.12
C SER A 298 12.24 3.26 -2.94
N GLN A 299 12.35 4.27 -3.81
CA GLN A 299 13.59 4.60 -4.54
C GLN A 299 14.76 4.95 -3.61
N PHE A 300 14.48 5.52 -2.44
CA PHE A 300 15.50 5.88 -1.47
C PHE A 300 15.81 4.73 -0.52
N LEU A 301 14.84 3.84 -0.25
CA LEU A 301 15.08 2.58 0.44
C LEU A 301 15.97 1.63 -0.39
N ASP A 302 15.89 1.65 -1.72
CA ASP A 302 16.82 0.87 -2.57
C ASP A 302 18.26 1.42 -2.52
N ALA A 303 18.43 2.75 -2.43
CA ALA A 303 19.74 3.37 -2.18
C ALA A 303 20.25 3.05 -0.77
N ALA A 304 19.37 3.04 0.23
CA ALA A 304 19.66 2.65 1.59
C ALA A 304 20.05 1.17 1.71
N LYS A 305 19.32 0.27 1.06
CA LYS A 305 19.64 -1.17 1.00
C LYS A 305 20.89 -1.49 0.20
N LYS A 306 21.27 -0.64 -0.77
CA LYS A 306 22.59 -0.70 -1.44
C LYS A 306 23.72 -0.15 -0.57
N SER A 307 23.43 0.69 0.42
CA SER A 307 24.42 1.18 1.37
C SER A 307 25.03 0.02 2.16
N GLY A 308 26.22 0.22 2.75
CA GLY A 308 26.81 -0.74 3.67
C GLY A 308 26.17 -0.73 5.07
N PHE A 309 25.31 0.25 5.37
CA PHE A 309 24.75 0.47 6.70
C PHE A 309 23.63 -0.53 7.01
N GLY A 310 23.53 -0.95 8.28
CA GLY A 310 22.67 -2.06 8.71
C GLY A 310 23.23 -3.45 8.33
N LYS A 311 24.37 -3.51 7.63
CA LYS A 311 25.03 -4.76 7.25
C LYS A 311 26.55 -4.69 7.23
N ASN A 312 27.11 -3.72 7.93
CA ASN A 312 28.54 -3.51 7.98
C ASN A 312 29.18 -4.49 8.97
N SER A 313 29.93 -5.48 8.50
CA SER A 313 30.59 -6.45 9.37
C SER A 313 31.77 -5.87 10.15
N LEU A 314 32.32 -4.71 9.74
CA LEU A 314 33.44 -4.06 10.43
C LEU A 314 32.95 -3.10 11.53
N ALA A 315 31.80 -2.44 11.30
CA ALA A 315 31.22 -1.49 12.26
C ALA A 315 30.14 -2.11 13.16
N GLY A 316 29.49 -3.17 12.69
CA GLY A 316 28.36 -3.82 13.33
C GLY A 316 28.75 -4.61 14.57
N LYS A 317 27.99 -4.41 15.64
CA LYS A 317 28.11 -5.12 16.91
C LYS A 317 26.72 -5.53 17.39
N VAL A 318 26.68 -6.44 18.35
CA VAL A 318 25.46 -6.93 18.96
C VAL A 318 25.56 -6.73 20.47
N LEU A 319 24.56 -6.07 21.05
CA LEU A 319 24.32 -6.06 22.48
C LEU A 319 23.42 -7.24 22.83
N HIS A 320 23.93 -8.14 23.67
CA HIS A 320 23.19 -9.31 24.13
C HIS A 320 22.38 -8.96 25.37
N LEU A 321 21.06 -8.92 25.23
CA LEU A 321 20.12 -8.79 26.34
C LEU A 321 19.52 -10.15 26.68
N LYS A 322 18.88 -10.25 27.84
CA LYS A 322 18.27 -11.51 28.31
C LYS A 322 17.27 -12.11 27.31
N ASP A 323 16.53 -11.26 26.60
CA ASP A 323 15.38 -11.62 25.77
C ASP A 323 15.49 -11.10 24.32
N ALA A 324 16.59 -10.46 23.95
CA ALA A 324 16.82 -9.91 22.62
C ALA A 324 18.31 -9.73 22.33
N ASP A 325 18.68 -9.80 21.06
CA ASP A 325 19.94 -9.30 20.55
C ASP A 325 19.71 -7.99 19.82
N ILE A 326 20.42 -6.94 20.20
CA ILE A 326 20.29 -5.61 19.60
C ILE A 326 21.49 -5.35 18.70
N TYR A 327 21.27 -5.29 17.40
CA TYR A 327 22.29 -4.92 16.42
C TYR A 327 22.44 -3.40 16.37
N TYR A 328 23.70 -2.94 16.33
CA TYR A 328 24.02 -1.53 16.20
C TYR A 328 25.34 -1.33 15.45
N GLU A 329 25.51 -0.16 14.85
CA GLU A 329 26.73 0.27 14.17
C GLU A 329 27.22 1.60 14.77
N ILE A 330 28.55 1.77 14.85
CA ILE A 330 29.17 2.99 15.36
C ILE A 330 30.01 3.68 14.27
N TYR A 331 29.81 4.99 14.12
CA TYR A 331 30.55 5.83 13.18
C TYR A 331 31.01 7.14 13.81
N GLY A 332 32.12 7.70 13.32
CA GLY A 332 32.58 9.03 13.73
C GLY A 332 33.17 9.09 15.15
N LYS A 333 33.38 10.33 15.62
CA LYS A 333 33.93 10.67 16.94
C LYS A 333 33.28 11.96 17.44
N GLY A 334 32.99 12.07 18.73
CA GLY A 334 32.47 13.28 19.35
C GLY A 334 31.42 12.99 20.42
N GLU A 335 30.47 13.91 20.60
CA GLU A 335 29.32 13.67 21.46
C GLU A 335 28.46 12.53 20.90
N PRO A 336 27.89 11.64 21.75
CA PRO A 336 27.07 10.52 21.28
C PRO A 336 25.72 11.01 20.74
N LEU A 337 25.39 10.57 19.52
CA LEU A 337 24.10 10.78 18.87
C LEU A 337 23.54 9.42 18.41
N PHE A 338 22.44 9.01 19.04
CA PHE A 338 21.74 7.76 18.73
C PHE A 338 20.74 7.99 17.61
N LEU A 339 20.75 7.14 16.59
CA LEU A 339 19.82 7.18 15.47
C LEU A 339 18.82 6.04 15.58
N LEU A 340 17.53 6.37 15.66
CA LEU A 340 16.43 5.41 15.86
C LEU A 340 15.45 5.47 14.68
N HIS A 341 15.30 4.36 13.96
CA HIS A 341 14.50 4.28 12.74
C HIS A 341 12.99 4.11 13.03
N GLY A 342 12.16 4.21 11.99
CA GLY A 342 10.71 4.00 12.06
C GLY A 342 10.28 2.51 12.04
N ASN A 343 9.00 2.23 12.24
CA ASN A 343 8.45 0.86 12.25
C ASN A 343 8.71 0.14 10.90
N GLY A 344 9.05 -1.15 10.97
CA GLY A 344 9.40 -1.97 9.81
C GLY A 344 10.74 -1.62 9.15
N GLY A 345 11.52 -0.71 9.77
CA GLY A 345 12.79 -0.21 9.23
C GLY A 345 14.04 -0.91 9.80
N SER A 346 15.19 -0.31 9.50
CA SER A 346 16.50 -0.65 10.05
C SER A 346 17.43 0.57 10.03
N ILE A 347 18.68 0.41 10.44
CA ILE A 347 19.75 1.41 10.35
C ILE A 347 19.87 2.04 8.95
N ASP A 348 19.56 1.29 7.90
CA ASP A 348 19.66 1.76 6.51
C ASP A 348 18.80 3.01 6.23
N ALA A 349 17.75 3.25 7.02
CA ALA A 349 16.93 4.46 6.98
C ALA A 349 17.77 5.76 7.09
N PHE A 350 18.94 5.69 7.73
CA PHE A 350 19.84 6.83 7.94
C PHE A 350 21.04 6.88 6.98
N THR A 351 20.93 6.25 5.82
CA THR A 351 22.04 6.15 4.85
C THR A 351 22.60 7.51 4.42
N LYS A 352 21.78 8.57 4.41
CA LYS A 352 22.21 9.92 4.02
C LYS A 352 22.75 10.71 5.22
N GLU A 353 22.25 10.43 6.41
CA GLU A 353 22.57 11.11 7.66
C GLU A 353 23.88 10.63 8.25
N ILE A 354 24.13 9.31 8.26
CA ILE A 354 25.32 8.72 8.88
C ILE A 354 26.61 9.34 8.32
N PRO A 355 26.83 9.44 6.99
CA PRO A 355 28.06 10.01 6.43
C PRO A 355 28.30 11.47 6.82
N GLU A 356 27.24 12.27 6.96
CA GLU A 356 27.37 13.69 7.29
C GLU A 356 27.50 13.91 8.79
N LEU A 357 26.59 13.35 9.58
CA LEU A 357 26.56 13.55 11.03
C LEU A 357 27.78 12.93 11.74
N SER A 358 28.35 11.84 11.20
CA SER A 358 29.55 11.21 11.77
C SER A 358 30.83 12.05 11.65
N LYS A 359 30.82 13.13 10.86
CA LYS A 359 31.89 14.14 10.85
C LYS A 359 31.89 15.00 12.11
N HIS A 360 30.79 15.01 12.87
CA HIS A 360 30.59 15.88 14.03
C HIS A 360 30.34 15.13 15.33
N PHE A 361 29.78 13.92 15.26
CA PHE A 361 29.30 13.17 16.40
C PHE A 361 29.80 11.73 16.38
N THR A 362 29.77 11.06 17.53
CA THR A 362 29.80 9.59 17.58
C THR A 362 28.37 9.10 17.32
N ILE A 363 28.13 8.62 16.11
CA ILE A 363 26.86 8.06 15.69
C ILE A 363 26.74 6.64 16.22
N VAL A 364 25.65 6.38 16.94
CA VAL A 364 25.24 5.03 17.34
C VAL A 364 23.91 4.73 16.63
N ALA A 365 23.97 4.08 15.48
CA ALA A 365 22.78 3.70 14.74
C ALA A 365 22.33 2.31 15.21
N MET A 366 21.07 2.17 15.60
CA MET A 366 20.55 0.96 16.24
C MET A 366 19.37 0.40 15.45
N ASP A 367 19.39 -0.91 15.21
CA ASP A 367 18.20 -1.65 14.84
C ASP A 367 17.37 -1.88 16.10
N THR A 368 16.18 -1.31 16.15
CA THR A 368 15.30 -1.47 17.32
C THR A 368 14.83 -2.93 17.45
N ARG A 369 14.49 -3.33 18.67
CA ARG A 369 14.11 -4.72 19.01
C ARG A 369 13.10 -5.30 18.01
N ALA A 370 13.33 -6.55 17.60
CA ALA A 370 12.56 -7.29 16.61
C ALA A 370 12.58 -6.75 15.16
N GLN A 371 13.42 -5.75 14.85
CA GLN A 371 13.51 -5.10 13.54
C GLN A 371 14.94 -5.13 13.01
N GLY A 372 15.12 -4.91 11.69
CA GLY A 372 16.42 -5.04 11.04
C GLY A 372 17.10 -6.38 11.34
N LYS A 373 18.30 -6.33 11.92
CA LYS A 373 19.05 -7.50 12.40
C LYS A 373 18.88 -7.80 13.88
N SER A 374 18.15 -6.96 14.60
CA SER A 374 17.84 -7.19 16.02
C SER A 374 16.78 -8.27 16.17
N THR A 375 16.92 -9.08 17.20
CA THR A 375 15.99 -10.18 17.51
C THR A 375 15.12 -9.83 18.70
N ASP A 376 14.05 -10.59 18.88
CA ASP A 376 13.29 -10.62 20.12
C ASP A 376 12.77 -12.03 20.33
N THR A 377 13.10 -12.59 21.50
CA THR A 377 12.68 -13.93 21.93
C THR A 377 11.60 -13.88 23.00
N SER A 378 11.22 -12.68 23.44
CA SER A 378 10.11 -12.49 24.36
C SER A 378 8.76 -12.78 23.70
N LYS A 379 7.74 -13.04 24.51
CA LYS A 379 6.34 -13.17 24.07
C LYS A 379 5.48 -11.98 24.50
N GLU A 380 6.06 -11.02 25.19
CA GLU A 380 5.37 -9.86 25.72
C GLU A 380 5.01 -8.85 24.62
N PRO A 381 4.00 -7.99 24.79
CA PRO A 381 3.78 -6.89 23.86
C PRO A 381 5.02 -6.00 23.71
N LEU A 382 5.30 -5.55 22.47
CA LEU A 382 6.32 -4.53 22.25
C LEU A 382 5.77 -3.17 22.72
N THR A 383 6.63 -2.33 23.29
CA THR A 383 6.29 -0.96 23.70
C THR A 383 7.45 -0.02 23.44
N TYR A 384 7.18 1.25 23.16
CA TYR A 384 8.25 2.26 23.02
C TYR A 384 9.03 2.47 24.32
N ILE A 385 8.41 2.23 25.47
CA ILE A 385 9.09 2.19 26.78
C ILE A 385 10.16 1.09 26.81
N LYS A 386 9.86 -0.10 26.30
CA LYS A 386 10.82 -1.20 26.21
C LYS A 386 11.94 -0.86 25.22
N PHE A 387 11.63 -0.23 24.10
CA PHE A 387 12.66 0.25 23.16
C PHE A 387 13.57 1.30 23.80
N ALA A 388 13.02 2.20 24.63
CA ALA A 388 13.82 3.16 25.40
C ALA A 388 14.75 2.47 26.42
N ASP A 389 14.30 1.35 27.03
CA ASP A 389 15.15 0.54 27.91
C ASP A 389 16.31 -0.10 27.15
N ASP A 390 16.08 -0.56 25.93
CA ASP A 390 17.13 -1.12 25.07
C ASP A 390 18.15 -0.04 24.66
N VAL A 391 17.69 1.17 24.33
CA VAL A 391 18.57 2.34 24.08
C VAL A 391 19.40 2.66 25.33
N LYS A 392 18.80 2.60 26.52
CA LYS A 392 19.49 2.86 27.79
C LYS A 392 20.56 1.80 28.07
N ALA A 393 20.25 0.53 27.86
CA ALA A 393 21.19 -0.57 28.03
C ALA A 393 22.38 -0.42 27.07
N LEU A 394 22.11 -0.04 25.82
CA LEU A 394 23.18 0.22 24.84
C LEU A 394 24.04 1.43 25.22
N ALA A 395 23.44 2.51 25.72
CA ALA A 395 24.19 3.66 26.22
C ALA A 395 25.10 3.28 27.40
N ASP A 396 24.62 2.44 28.32
CA ASP A 396 25.41 1.96 29.47
C ASP A 396 26.56 1.05 29.04
N GLU A 397 26.32 0.11 28.14
CA GLU A 397 27.34 -0.80 27.58
C GLU A 397 28.47 0.00 26.91
N LEU A 398 28.12 1.07 26.20
CA LEU A 398 29.08 1.95 25.53
C LEU A 398 29.70 3.00 26.47
N GLY A 399 29.31 3.04 27.74
CA GLY A 399 29.83 3.96 28.75
C GLY A 399 29.33 5.40 28.63
N PHE A 400 28.26 5.65 27.88
CA PHE A 400 27.69 6.98 27.69
C PHE A 400 26.74 7.35 28.83
N LYS A 401 27.18 8.30 29.68
CA LYS A 401 26.35 8.81 30.78
C LYS A 401 25.14 9.63 30.31
N LYS A 402 25.31 10.38 29.22
CA LYS A 402 24.30 11.27 28.64
C LYS A 402 24.38 11.22 27.12
N ILE A 403 23.25 11.09 26.43
CA ILE A 403 23.18 10.92 24.97
C ILE A 403 22.28 11.96 24.29
N ASN A 404 22.53 12.23 23.01
CA ASN A 404 21.57 12.88 22.12
C ASN A 404 20.83 11.82 21.31
N ILE A 405 19.58 12.07 20.93
CA ILE A 405 18.76 11.14 20.13
C ILE A 405 18.20 11.87 18.91
N LEU A 406 18.35 11.29 17.72
CA LEU A 406 17.56 11.61 16.53
C LEU A 406 16.69 10.39 16.22
N GLY A 407 15.39 10.55 16.40
CA GLY A 407 14.40 9.50 16.18
C GLY A 407 13.45 9.85 15.04
N TRP A 408 13.25 8.93 14.11
CA TRP A 408 12.27 9.05 13.03
C TRP A 408 11.07 8.13 13.28
N SER A 409 9.85 8.67 13.22
CA SER A 409 8.60 7.93 13.41
C SER A 409 8.58 7.21 14.77
N ASP A 410 8.46 5.88 14.79
CA ASP A 410 8.64 5.04 15.99
C ASP A 410 9.92 5.36 16.79
N GLY A 411 11.02 5.67 16.12
CA GLY A 411 12.25 6.09 16.77
C GLY A 411 12.11 7.43 17.49
N GLY A 412 11.28 8.33 16.96
CA GLY A 412 10.91 9.59 17.60
C GLY A 412 10.07 9.36 18.85
N ASN A 413 9.09 8.46 18.77
CA ASN A 413 8.25 8.04 19.91
C ASN A 413 9.13 7.44 21.02
N THR A 414 10.06 6.57 20.64
CA THR A 414 11.07 5.97 21.54
C THR A 414 11.96 7.03 22.19
N GLY A 415 12.38 8.06 21.44
CA GLY A 415 13.17 9.18 21.96
C GLY A 415 12.42 10.00 23.01
N LEU A 416 11.11 10.21 22.83
CA LEU A 416 10.27 10.87 23.83
C LEU A 416 10.13 10.03 25.10
N GLU A 417 9.85 8.73 24.97
CA GLU A 417 9.80 7.79 26.12
C GLU A 417 11.12 7.74 26.87
N PHE A 418 12.25 7.75 26.16
CA PHE A 418 13.57 7.82 26.77
C PHE A 418 13.76 9.10 27.59
N ALA A 419 13.34 10.25 27.06
CA ALA A 419 13.47 11.52 27.77
C ALA A 419 12.57 11.61 29.02
N ILE A 420 11.40 10.97 28.99
CA ILE A 420 10.49 10.86 30.13
C ILE A 420 11.07 9.95 31.20
N LYS A 421 11.53 8.75 30.80
CA LYS A 421 11.96 7.70 31.74
C LYS A 421 13.37 7.92 32.28
N TYR A 422 14.27 8.48 31.48
CA TYR A 422 15.69 8.67 31.80
C TYR A 422 16.16 10.14 31.67
N PRO A 423 15.52 11.11 32.36
CA PRO A 423 15.77 12.53 32.17
C PRO A 423 17.21 12.97 32.51
N LYS A 424 17.93 12.19 33.33
CA LYS A 424 19.34 12.44 33.66
C LYS A 424 20.33 11.94 32.59
N ASN A 425 19.88 11.06 31.71
CA ASN A 425 20.72 10.39 30.69
C ASN A 425 20.48 10.92 29.28
N VAL A 426 19.58 11.88 29.09
CA VAL A 426 19.32 12.53 27.80
C VAL A 426 19.77 13.97 27.81
N ASN A 427 20.45 14.40 26.75
CA ASN A 427 20.86 15.79 26.56
C ASN A 427 19.87 16.55 25.68
N LYS A 428 19.68 16.07 24.45
CA LYS A 428 18.78 16.66 23.45
C LYS A 428 18.06 15.55 22.68
N VAL A 429 16.81 15.79 22.33
CA VAL A 429 16.01 14.87 21.50
C VAL A 429 15.54 15.60 20.26
N ILE A 430 15.77 15.00 19.10
CA ILE A 430 15.22 15.43 17.82
C ILE A 430 14.25 14.34 17.39
N THR A 431 13.00 14.72 17.16
CA THR A 431 11.95 13.80 16.69
C THR A 431 11.52 14.22 15.31
N SER A 432 11.38 13.27 14.39
CA SER A 432 10.85 13.52 13.04
C SER A 432 9.63 12.64 12.82
N GLY A 433 8.46 13.23 12.59
CA GLY A 433 7.22 12.48 12.37
C GLY A 433 6.78 11.65 13.58
N ALA A 434 7.00 12.12 14.80
CA ALA A 434 6.57 11.42 16.02
C ALA A 434 5.08 11.67 16.34
N ASN A 435 4.45 10.70 17.00
CA ASN A 435 3.11 10.80 17.58
C ASN A 435 3.14 10.37 19.06
N VAL A 436 2.20 10.87 19.86
CA VAL A 436 2.09 10.56 21.31
C VAL A 436 0.85 9.73 21.67
N PHE A 437 -0.02 9.51 20.69
CA PHE A 437 -1.20 8.64 20.71
C PHE A 437 -1.34 7.97 19.33
N PRO A 438 -1.93 6.75 19.23
CA PRO A 438 -2.05 6.04 17.95
C PRO A 438 -2.87 6.85 16.94
N ASN A 439 -3.92 7.53 17.39
CA ASN A 439 -4.76 8.36 16.52
C ASN A 439 -4.10 9.66 16.04
N GLY A 440 -2.80 9.87 16.32
CA GLY A 440 -2.00 10.90 15.68
C GLY A 440 -1.94 10.77 14.16
N VAL A 441 -2.20 9.56 13.61
CA VAL A 441 -2.38 9.33 12.17
C VAL A 441 -3.85 9.40 11.70
N GLY A 442 -4.78 9.68 12.61
CA GLY A 442 -6.23 9.68 12.39
C GLY A 442 -6.90 8.32 12.64
N GLU A 443 -8.14 8.36 13.14
CA GLU A 443 -8.90 7.16 13.55
C GLU A 443 -9.11 6.15 12.42
N SER A 444 -9.32 6.61 11.19
CA SER A 444 -9.46 5.72 10.03
C SER A 444 -8.22 4.87 9.83
N MET A 445 -7.04 5.48 9.90
CA MET A 445 -5.79 4.75 9.69
C MET A 445 -5.51 3.78 10.84
N VAL A 446 -5.84 4.14 12.09
CA VAL A 446 -5.74 3.22 13.23
C VAL A 446 -6.68 2.01 13.05
N ASN A 447 -7.89 2.22 12.54
CA ASN A 447 -8.83 1.12 12.25
C ASN A 447 -8.33 0.23 11.12
N ASP A 448 -7.75 0.81 10.07
CA ASP A 448 -7.11 0.06 8.99
C ASP A 448 -5.97 -0.81 9.55
N MET A 449 -5.12 -0.26 10.42
CA MET A 449 -4.06 -1.02 11.11
C MET A 449 -4.62 -2.14 12.00
N ARG A 450 -5.74 -1.93 12.71
CA ARG A 450 -6.41 -2.99 13.51
C ARG A 450 -6.87 -4.15 12.62
N ASN A 451 -7.45 -3.82 11.47
CA ASN A 451 -7.89 -4.82 10.49
C ASN A 451 -6.70 -5.58 9.90
N ASP A 452 -5.61 -4.87 9.60
CA ASP A 452 -4.36 -5.49 9.13
C ASP A 452 -3.80 -6.48 10.16
N VAL A 453 -3.79 -6.12 11.45
CA VAL A 453 -3.37 -7.06 12.51
C VAL A 453 -4.27 -8.31 12.53
N ALA A 454 -5.58 -8.14 12.45
CA ALA A 454 -6.52 -9.26 12.42
C ALA A 454 -6.28 -10.18 11.21
N LYS A 455 -6.03 -9.59 10.04
CA LYS A 455 -5.68 -10.29 8.80
C LYS A 455 -4.34 -11.03 8.93
N MET A 456 -3.30 -10.38 9.44
CA MET A 456 -1.99 -11.00 9.66
C MET A 456 -2.07 -12.20 10.62
N ARG A 457 -2.93 -12.14 11.63
CA ARG A 457 -3.22 -13.29 12.52
C ARG A 457 -3.90 -14.42 11.76
N ALA A 458 -4.94 -14.12 10.97
CA ALA A 458 -5.64 -15.13 10.16
C ALA A 458 -4.70 -15.80 9.13
N GLU A 459 -3.75 -15.04 8.59
CA GLU A 459 -2.74 -15.52 7.63
C GLU A 459 -1.52 -16.19 8.29
N ASN A 460 -1.50 -16.36 9.63
CA ASN A 460 -0.38 -16.93 10.38
C ASN A 460 0.99 -16.28 10.06
N LYS A 461 1.03 -14.94 9.93
CA LYS A 461 2.29 -14.21 9.76
C LYS A 461 3.19 -14.36 10.99
N SER A 462 4.46 -13.99 10.83
CA SER A 462 5.43 -13.96 11.93
C SER A 462 4.89 -13.20 13.14
N GLN A 463 5.05 -13.80 14.33
CA GLN A 463 4.57 -13.18 15.58
C GLN A 463 5.21 -11.82 15.84
N ASN A 464 6.49 -11.63 15.48
CA ASN A 464 7.16 -10.34 15.62
C ASN A 464 6.58 -9.30 14.67
N ALA A 465 6.24 -9.68 13.42
CA ALA A 465 5.58 -8.77 12.49
C ALA A 465 4.20 -8.34 13.01
N ILE A 466 3.41 -9.30 13.54
CA ILE A 466 2.11 -9.02 14.15
C ILE A 466 2.27 -8.08 15.35
N ARG A 467 3.24 -8.33 16.23
CA ARG A 467 3.51 -7.51 17.42
C ARG A 467 3.97 -6.09 17.08
N LEU A 468 4.78 -5.92 16.03
CA LEU A 468 5.19 -4.61 15.54
C LEU A 468 4.03 -3.81 14.94
N GLN A 469 3.13 -4.47 14.21
CA GLN A 469 1.92 -3.81 13.71
C GLN A 469 0.96 -3.47 14.86
N GLN A 470 0.82 -4.37 15.84
CA GLN A 470 0.00 -4.14 17.04
C GLN A 470 0.56 -3.01 17.91
N LEU A 471 1.88 -2.83 17.98
CA LEU A 471 2.52 -1.70 18.65
C LEU A 471 1.98 -0.36 18.13
N MET A 472 1.89 -0.17 16.81
CA MET A 472 1.37 1.07 16.21
C MET A 472 -0.12 1.32 16.49
N VAL A 473 -0.88 0.26 16.77
CA VAL A 473 -2.31 0.34 17.10
C VAL A 473 -2.51 0.75 18.56
N ASP A 474 -1.68 0.22 19.45
CA ASP A 474 -1.85 0.36 20.88
C ASP A 474 -1.04 1.52 21.47
N GLU A 475 0.15 1.78 20.94
CA GLU A 475 1.13 2.73 21.45
C GLU A 475 1.38 3.86 20.43
N PRO A 476 1.96 5.00 20.84
CA PRO A 476 2.31 5.39 22.21
C PRO A 476 1.09 5.87 23.00
N LYS A 477 1.19 5.94 24.33
CA LYS A 477 0.17 6.53 25.21
C LYS A 477 0.76 7.60 26.12
N ILE A 478 1.51 8.54 25.52
CA ILE A 478 2.24 9.55 26.28
C ILE A 478 1.28 10.68 26.68
N THR A 479 1.00 10.77 27.97
CA THR A 479 0.10 11.79 28.52
C THR A 479 0.71 13.19 28.46
N ARG A 480 -0.16 14.20 28.53
CA ARG A 480 0.24 15.60 28.69
C ARG A 480 1.21 15.82 29.85
N GLN A 481 0.93 15.21 31.01
CA GLN A 481 1.78 15.32 32.20
C GLN A 481 3.18 14.75 31.95
N GLN A 482 3.28 13.64 31.21
CA GLN A 482 4.56 13.07 30.83
C GLN A 482 5.33 14.00 29.88
N LEU A 483 4.68 14.57 28.85
CA LEU A 483 5.32 15.56 27.97
C LEU A 483 5.84 16.78 28.74
N ASN A 484 5.02 17.34 29.63
CA ASN A 484 5.39 18.46 30.50
C ASN A 484 6.54 18.12 31.47
N SER A 485 6.81 16.82 31.72
CA SER A 485 7.88 16.36 32.60
C SER A 485 9.25 16.29 31.91
N ILE A 486 9.29 16.35 30.58
CA ILE A 486 10.55 16.34 29.82
C ILE A 486 11.35 17.61 30.17
N ARG A 487 12.65 17.41 30.46
CA ARG A 487 13.60 18.49 30.81
C ARG A 487 14.73 18.66 29.78
N ALA A 488 14.91 17.69 28.90
CA ALA A 488 15.83 17.83 27.78
C ALA A 488 15.28 18.84 26.77
N LYS A 489 16.17 19.54 26.04
CA LYS A 489 15.73 20.35 24.89
C LYS A 489 15.22 19.40 23.81
N VAL A 490 14.03 19.66 23.27
CA VAL A 490 13.42 18.84 22.21
C VAL A 490 13.24 19.66 20.93
N PHE A 491 13.59 19.07 19.79
CA PHE A 491 13.29 19.61 18.47
C PHE A 491 12.29 18.70 17.77
N VAL A 492 11.08 19.20 17.56
CA VAL A 492 9.97 18.49 16.93
C VAL A 492 9.93 18.83 15.45
N LEU A 493 10.11 17.82 14.61
CA LEU A 493 10.19 17.94 13.16
C LEU A 493 9.05 17.14 12.51
N ALA A 494 8.50 17.66 11.42
CA ALA A 494 7.58 16.92 10.56
C ALA A 494 7.62 17.45 9.12
N GLY A 495 7.11 16.67 8.18
CA GLY A 495 6.83 17.16 6.83
C GLY A 495 5.61 18.09 6.79
N GLU A 496 5.50 18.92 5.77
CA GLU A 496 4.26 19.65 5.47
C GLU A 496 3.11 18.70 5.08
N ASN A 497 3.43 17.61 4.37
CA ASN A 497 2.51 16.56 3.91
C ASN A 497 2.71 15.25 4.69
N ASP A 498 2.96 15.35 6.00
CA ASP A 498 3.21 14.20 6.87
C ASP A 498 1.97 13.30 7.04
N LEU A 499 2.20 12.02 7.33
CA LEU A 499 1.19 11.06 7.77
C LEU A 499 0.68 11.37 9.18
N ILE A 500 1.57 11.90 10.04
CA ILE A 500 1.16 12.41 11.35
C ILE A 500 0.40 13.72 11.14
N LEU A 501 -0.81 13.76 11.69
CA LEU A 501 -1.67 14.94 11.60
C LEU A 501 -0.97 16.14 12.23
N ARG A 502 -0.93 17.25 11.49
CA ARG A 502 -0.27 18.48 11.93
C ARG A 502 -0.66 18.97 13.34
N PRO A 503 -1.95 18.96 13.74
CA PRO A 503 -2.34 19.32 15.11
C PRO A 503 -1.66 18.46 16.19
N HIS A 504 -1.30 17.22 15.86
CA HIS A 504 -0.61 16.31 16.78
C HIS A 504 0.86 16.67 16.96
N THR A 505 1.56 17.00 15.86
CA THR A 505 2.93 17.53 15.93
C THR A 505 2.98 18.83 16.74
N GLU A 506 2.02 19.72 16.52
CA GLU A 506 1.89 20.98 17.27
C GLU A 506 1.59 20.76 18.75
N TYR A 507 0.75 19.76 19.06
CA TYR A 507 0.48 19.37 20.44
C TYR A 507 1.75 18.91 21.16
N ILE A 508 2.59 18.08 20.53
CA ILE A 508 3.87 17.65 21.12
C ILE A 508 4.77 18.86 21.40
N ALA A 509 4.97 19.74 20.42
CA ALA A 509 5.81 20.91 20.56
C ALA A 509 5.30 21.90 21.62
N LYS A 510 3.97 22.02 21.76
CA LYS A 510 3.34 22.91 22.76
C LYS A 510 3.47 22.38 24.18
N GLU A 511 3.35 21.07 24.38
CA GLU A 511 3.31 20.47 25.71
C GLU A 511 4.70 20.13 26.27
N ILE A 512 5.76 20.18 25.47
CA ILE A 512 7.13 20.00 25.97
C ILE A 512 7.75 21.37 26.29
N PRO A 513 8.27 21.59 27.52
CA PRO A 513 8.94 22.84 27.86
C PRO A 513 10.12 23.15 26.94
N ASP A 514 10.21 24.40 26.48
CA ASP A 514 11.28 24.92 25.62
C ASP A 514 11.52 24.13 24.32
N ALA A 515 10.51 23.38 23.84
CA ALA A 515 10.61 22.67 22.58
C ALA A 515 10.64 23.64 21.39
N LYS A 516 11.46 23.31 20.40
CA LYS A 516 11.44 23.95 19.08
C LYS A 516 10.63 23.09 18.12
N MET A 517 10.01 23.70 17.12
CA MET A 517 9.33 22.99 16.05
C MET A 517 9.76 23.51 14.68
N LYS A 518 9.95 22.61 13.72
CA LYS A 518 10.17 22.96 12.31
C LYS A 518 9.37 22.02 11.41
N ILE A 519 8.87 22.57 10.31
CA ILE A 519 8.05 21.86 9.36
C ILE A 519 8.70 22.03 8.00
N TYR A 520 9.06 20.92 7.38
CA TYR A 520 9.78 20.92 6.12
C TYR A 520 8.79 21.08 4.96
N LYS A 521 8.88 22.24 4.29
CA LYS A 521 7.99 22.59 3.18
C LYS A 521 8.07 21.55 2.06
N GLY A 522 6.92 21.10 1.58
CA GLY A 522 6.75 20.10 0.53
C GLY A 522 7.38 18.74 0.86
N ALA A 523 7.79 18.51 2.11
CA ALA A 523 8.25 17.21 2.56
C ALA A 523 7.08 16.45 3.20
N SER A 524 7.19 15.15 3.16
CA SER A 524 6.23 14.18 3.65
C SER A 524 6.71 13.58 4.99
N HIS A 525 6.19 12.41 5.40
CA HIS A 525 6.67 11.67 6.58
C HIS A 525 8.16 11.27 6.54
N GLY A 526 8.71 10.97 5.35
CA GLY A 526 10.12 10.62 5.17
C GLY A 526 11.04 11.84 5.04
N VAL A 527 10.96 12.76 5.99
CA VAL A 527 11.88 13.91 6.09
C VAL A 527 13.36 13.50 6.05
N PRO A 528 13.83 12.46 6.79
CA PRO A 528 15.23 12.03 6.70
C PRO A 528 15.65 11.71 5.26
N ILE A 529 14.74 11.14 4.49
CA ILE A 529 15.01 10.75 3.12
C ILE A 529 14.97 11.95 2.17
N GLU A 530 13.91 12.77 2.25
CA GLU A 530 13.57 13.81 1.29
C GLU A 530 14.30 15.14 1.52
N ARG A 531 14.75 15.37 2.76
CA ARG A 531 15.40 16.61 3.21
C ARG A 531 16.66 16.31 4.02
N ALA A 532 17.34 15.20 3.73
CA ALA A 532 18.52 14.73 4.48
C ALA A 532 19.56 15.80 4.77
N GLU A 533 19.95 16.59 3.74
CA GLU A 533 20.97 17.63 3.88
C GLU A 533 20.51 18.74 4.84
N GLU A 534 19.27 19.19 4.68
CA GLU A 534 18.66 20.21 5.53
C GLU A 534 18.48 19.68 6.97
N LEU A 535 17.99 18.45 7.12
CA LEU A 535 17.86 17.77 8.40
C LEU A 535 19.22 17.65 9.10
N CYS A 536 20.27 17.26 8.38
CA CYS A 536 21.61 17.15 8.97
C CYS A 536 22.11 18.51 9.48
N ALA A 537 21.93 19.57 8.69
CA ALA A 537 22.30 20.93 9.11
C ALA A 537 21.53 21.37 10.37
N ASP A 538 20.22 21.13 10.41
CA ASP A 538 19.37 21.45 11.55
C ASP A 538 19.75 20.65 12.81
N VAL A 539 20.07 19.36 12.66
CA VAL A 539 20.53 18.49 13.75
C VAL A 539 21.87 18.97 14.30
N ILE A 540 22.81 19.32 13.42
CA ILE A 540 24.12 19.85 13.83
C ILE A 540 23.96 21.17 14.59
N ASP A 541 23.16 22.09 14.07
CA ASP A 541 22.89 23.39 14.72
C ASP A 541 22.21 23.18 16.08
N PHE A 542 21.15 22.38 16.13
CA PHE A 542 20.39 22.14 17.35
C PHE A 542 21.21 21.41 18.42
N ILE A 543 22.13 20.52 18.05
CA ILE A 543 22.97 19.84 19.05
C ILE A 543 24.07 20.79 19.57
N LYS A 544 24.64 21.64 18.72
CA LYS A 544 25.72 22.57 19.13
C LYS A 544 25.24 23.81 19.88
N ASN A 545 23.98 24.23 19.71
CA ASN A 545 23.37 25.43 20.34
C ASN A 545 22.19 25.06 21.27
#